data_AF-A0A8T9Q6K2-F1
#
_entry.id   AF-A0A8T9Q6K2-F1
#
_cell.length_a   1.000
_cell.length_b   1.000
_cell.length_c   1.000
_cell.angle_alpha   90.00
_cell.angle_beta   90.00
_cell.angle_gamma   90.00
#
_symmetry.space_group_name_H-M   'P 1'
#
loop_
_entity.id
_entity.type
_entity.pdbx_description
1 polymer ?
#
loop_
_entity_poly.entity_id
_entity_poly.type
_entity_poly.pdbx_seq_one_letter_code
_entity_poly.pdbx_strand_id
1 'polypeptide(L)'
;MRGEDVTWRLVQPAAGPGYVLAGDAAAILDPAAGHGVLKALMSGMMAAQTAVQMLTAGESPEPAAAYCAWLTAWFEHDAAHLRKWYSQLTVLVGSELA
;
A
#
# COMPACT_ATOMS: atom_id res chain seq x y z
N MET A 1 -15.54 22.20 -2.61
CA MET A 1 -14.72 21.04 -3.04
C MET A 1 -15.31 19.80 -2.42
N ARG A 2 -15.62 18.76 -3.19
CA ARG A 2 -15.99 17.45 -2.65
C ARG A 2 -14.68 16.67 -2.46
N GLY A 3 -14.34 16.33 -1.23
CA GLY A 3 -13.26 15.39 -0.97
C GLY A 3 -13.66 14.04 -1.57
N GLU A 4 -12.76 13.43 -2.32
CA GLU A 4 -12.90 12.04 -2.74
C GLU A 4 -12.88 11.16 -1.48
N ASP A 5 -13.70 10.10 -1.46
CA ASP A 5 -13.74 9.15 -0.34
C ASP A 5 -12.43 8.35 -0.29
N VAL A 6 -11.40 8.92 0.33
CA VAL A 6 -10.03 8.37 0.41
C VAL A 6 -9.88 7.40 1.57
N THR A 7 -10.81 6.45 1.67
CA THR A 7 -10.70 5.33 2.61
C THR A 7 -9.42 4.53 2.29
N TRP A 8 -8.48 4.45 3.24
CA TRP A 8 -7.26 3.66 3.08
C TRP A 8 -7.61 2.17 2.99
N ARG A 9 -7.13 1.49 1.96
CA ARG A 9 -7.48 0.10 1.66
C ARG A 9 -6.25 -0.68 1.23
N LEU A 10 -6.19 -1.93 1.67
CA LEU A 10 -5.18 -2.91 1.28
C LEU A 10 -5.89 -4.22 0.95
N VAL A 11 -5.60 -4.81 -0.20
CA VAL A 11 -6.11 -6.14 -0.55
C VAL A 11 -5.22 -7.21 0.09
N GLN A 12 -5.82 -8.15 0.80
CA GLN A 12 -5.13 -9.30 1.38
C GLN A 12 -5.90 -10.60 1.09
N PRO A 13 -5.29 -11.60 0.43
CA PRO A 13 -3.95 -11.56 -0.18
C PRO A 13 -3.93 -10.74 -1.49
N ALA A 14 -2.81 -10.05 -1.77
CA ALA A 14 -2.59 -9.31 -3.02
C ALA A 14 -1.94 -10.14 -4.13
N ALA A 15 -1.53 -11.38 -3.83
CA ALA A 15 -0.96 -12.33 -4.78
C ALA A 15 -1.42 -13.75 -4.44
N GLY A 16 -1.59 -14.59 -5.45
CA GLY A 16 -2.00 -15.97 -5.30
C GLY A 16 -1.97 -16.71 -6.63
N PRO A 17 -2.38 -17.99 -6.68
CA PRO A 17 -2.29 -18.79 -7.90
C PRO A 17 -2.88 -18.07 -9.13
N GLY A 18 -2.04 -17.76 -10.10
CA GLY A 18 -2.43 -17.11 -11.36
C GLY A 18 -2.63 -15.59 -11.30
N TYR A 19 -2.33 -14.90 -10.20
CA TYR A 19 -2.48 -13.45 -10.13
C TYR A 19 -1.50 -12.76 -9.17
N VAL A 20 -1.17 -11.51 -9.50
CA VAL A 20 -0.51 -10.55 -8.60
C VAL A 20 -1.14 -9.18 -8.86
N LEU A 21 -1.65 -8.52 -7.82
CA LEU A 21 -2.23 -7.18 -7.90
C LEU A 21 -1.12 -6.14 -7.70
N ALA A 22 -1.24 -4.96 -8.31
CA ALA A 22 -0.29 -3.85 -8.15
C ALA A 22 -1.01 -2.49 -8.21
N GLY A 23 -0.31 -1.43 -7.78
CA GLY A 23 -0.86 -0.07 -7.73
C GLY A 23 -2.15 0.01 -6.93
N ASP A 24 -3.10 0.81 -7.41
CA ASP A 24 -4.39 1.02 -6.73
C ASP A 24 -5.25 -0.24 -6.65
N ALA A 25 -5.02 -1.24 -7.53
CA ALA A 25 -5.68 -2.53 -7.41
C ALA A 25 -5.18 -3.34 -6.20
N ALA A 26 -3.97 -3.06 -5.70
CA ALA A 26 -3.38 -3.71 -4.55
C ALA A 26 -3.57 -2.90 -3.26
N ALA A 27 -3.32 -1.59 -3.30
CA ALA A 27 -3.42 -0.72 -2.13
C ALA A 27 -3.69 0.74 -2.51
N ILE A 28 -4.58 1.39 -1.77
CA ILE A 28 -4.93 2.82 -1.92
C ILE A 28 -4.71 3.50 -0.56
N LEU A 29 -3.98 4.62 -0.56
CA LEU A 29 -3.72 5.46 0.62
C LEU A 29 -4.05 6.92 0.29
N ASP A 30 -4.13 7.78 1.30
CA ASP A 30 -4.39 9.22 1.11
C ASP A 30 -3.40 9.83 0.09
N PRO A 31 -3.88 10.59 -0.91
CA PRO A 31 -3.02 11.39 -1.79
C PRO A 31 -2.06 12.32 -1.03
N ALA A 32 -2.41 12.75 0.19
CA ALA A 32 -1.56 13.54 1.08
C ALA A 32 -0.23 12.84 1.42
N ALA A 33 -0.12 11.53 1.20
CA ALA A 33 1.16 10.81 1.30
C ALA A 33 2.16 11.22 0.22
N GLY A 34 1.75 11.84 -0.90
CA GLY A 34 2.62 12.37 -1.95
C GLY A 34 3.34 11.33 -2.82
N HIS A 35 3.10 10.02 -2.62
CA HIS A 35 3.87 8.95 -3.27
C HIS A 35 3.02 7.94 -4.06
N GLY A 36 1.82 8.33 -4.51
CA GLY A 36 0.91 7.42 -5.25
C GLY A 36 1.55 6.83 -6.52
N VAL A 37 2.14 7.68 -7.37
CA VAL A 37 2.81 7.24 -8.62
C VAL A 37 4.04 6.37 -8.32
N LEU A 38 4.86 6.77 -7.33
CA LEU A 38 6.01 5.97 -6.92
C LEU A 38 5.59 4.59 -6.42
N LYS A 39 4.52 4.51 -5.62
CA LYS A 39 3.94 3.23 -5.16
C LYS A 39 3.42 2.39 -6.32
N ALA A 40 2.73 2.97 -7.29
CA ALA A 40 2.27 2.25 -8.47
C ALA A 40 3.45 1.65 -9.26
N LEU A 41 4.52 2.41 -9.47
CA LEU A 41 5.73 1.93 -10.15
C LEU A 41 6.44 0.83 -9.38
N MET A 42 6.69 1.02 -8.09
CA MET A 42 7.44 0.08 -7.27
C MET A 42 6.66 -1.22 -7.03
N SER A 43 5.36 -1.13 -6.75
CA SER A 43 4.50 -2.31 -6.64
C SER A 43 4.36 -3.05 -7.97
N GLY A 44 4.35 -2.35 -9.11
CA GLY A 44 4.38 -2.96 -10.44
C GLY A 44 5.67 -3.72 -10.73
N MET A 45 6.83 -3.13 -10.41
CA MET A 45 8.12 -3.81 -10.54
C MET A 45 8.21 -5.06 -9.67
N MET A 46 7.80 -4.95 -8.40
CA MET A 46 7.81 -6.09 -7.48
C MET A 46 6.80 -7.16 -7.93
N ALA A 47 5.61 -6.77 -8.38
CA ALA A 47 4.60 -7.70 -8.88
C ALA A 47 5.09 -8.48 -10.11
N ALA A 48 5.80 -7.82 -11.03
CA ALA A 48 6.41 -8.48 -12.18
C ALA A 48 7.48 -9.48 -11.75
N GLN A 49 8.35 -9.13 -10.80
CA GLN A 49 9.36 -10.05 -10.25
C GLN A 49 8.71 -11.25 -9.55
N THR A 50 7.69 -11.02 -8.74
CA THR A 50 6.91 -12.07 -8.08
C THR A 50 6.23 -12.98 -9.10
N ALA A 51 5.63 -12.44 -10.16
CA ALA A 51 5.01 -13.24 -11.20
C ALA A 51 6.04 -14.16 -11.89
N VAL A 52 7.24 -13.66 -12.19
CA VAL A 52 8.33 -14.48 -12.73
C VAL A 52 8.73 -15.60 -11.75
N GLN A 53 8.88 -15.29 -10.47
CA GLN A 53 9.21 -16.28 -9.44
C GLN A 53 8.11 -17.34 -9.28
N MET A 54 6.84 -16.97 -9.34
CA MET A 54 5.72 -17.91 -9.26
C MET A 54 5.67 -18.84 -10.48
N LEU A 55 6.00 -18.33 -11.67
CA LEU A 55 6.07 -19.15 -12.88
C LEU A 55 7.24 -20.13 -12.86
N THR A 56 8.34 -19.81 -12.17
CA THR A 56 9.53 -20.68 -12.10
C THR A 56 9.55 -21.62 -10.89
N ALA A 57 8.92 -21.24 -9.78
CA ALA A 57 8.89 -22.00 -8.54
C ALA A 57 7.78 -23.08 -8.49
N GLY A 58 6.94 -23.19 -9.53
CA GLY A 58 5.81 -24.14 -9.58
C GLY A 58 4.70 -23.75 -8.59
N GLU A 59 4.12 -24.73 -7.89
CA GLU A 59 3.02 -24.51 -6.94
C GLU A 59 3.47 -23.96 -5.57
N SER A 60 4.70 -23.45 -5.47
CA SER A 60 5.20 -22.86 -4.22
C SER A 60 4.43 -21.58 -3.87
N PRO A 61 3.88 -21.45 -2.65
CA PRO A 61 3.21 -20.23 -2.20
C PRO A 61 4.19 -19.13 -1.77
N GLU A 62 5.48 -19.44 -1.64
CA GLU A 62 6.49 -18.58 -1.01
C GLU A 62 6.67 -17.22 -1.72
N PRO A 63 6.76 -17.14 -3.07
CA PRO A 63 6.87 -15.84 -3.75
C PRO A 63 5.65 -14.93 -3.53
N ALA A 64 4.45 -15.52 -3.56
CA ALA A 64 3.20 -14.79 -3.34
C ALA A 64 3.08 -14.31 -1.88
N ALA A 65 3.45 -15.15 -0.92
CA ALA A 65 3.47 -14.80 0.50
C ALA A 65 4.48 -13.67 0.79
N ALA A 66 5.68 -13.75 0.21
CA ALA A 66 6.71 -12.72 0.33
C ALA A 66 6.23 -11.37 -0.24
N TYR A 67 5.58 -11.38 -1.41
CA TYR A 67 4.97 -10.18 -1.99
C TYR A 67 3.91 -9.57 -1.08
N CYS A 68 2.98 -10.38 -0.56
CA CYS A 68 1.92 -9.90 0.31
C CYS A 68 2.47 -9.29 1.61
N ALA A 69 3.50 -9.92 2.20
CA ALA A 69 4.15 -9.41 3.39
C ALA A 69 4.86 -8.08 3.13
N TRP A 70 5.60 -7.97 2.02
CA TRP A 70 6.28 -6.74 1.63
C TRP A 70 5.30 -5.58 1.39
N LEU A 71 4.21 -5.83 0.65
CA LEU A 71 3.19 -4.82 0.37
C LEU A 71 2.49 -4.36 1.66
N THR A 72 2.17 -5.30 2.56
CA THR A 72 1.54 -4.99 3.85
C THR A 72 2.44 -4.11 4.71
N ALA A 73 3.73 -4.47 4.84
CA ALA A 73 4.69 -3.71 5.64
C ALA A 73 4.86 -2.28 5.12
N TRP A 74 4.91 -2.10 3.80
CA TRP A 74 4.99 -0.76 3.21
C TRP A 74 3.69 0.03 3.48
N PHE A 75 2.53 -0.56 3.22
CA PHE A 75 1.25 0.10 3.48
C PHE A 75 1.12 0.56 4.95
N GLU A 76 1.49 -0.30 5.89
CA GLU A 76 1.46 0.01 7.32
C GLU A 76 2.45 1.13 7.70
N HIS A 77 3.64 1.13 7.12
CA HIS A 77 4.63 2.19 7.32
C HIS A 77 4.08 3.56 6.90
N ASP A 78 3.55 3.66 5.67
CA ASP A 78 2.99 4.91 5.15
C ASP A 78 1.75 5.34 5.95
N ALA A 79 0.88 4.39 6.30
CA ALA A 79 -0.31 4.64 7.11
C ALA A 79 0.06 5.16 8.51
N ALA A 80 1.08 4.61 9.14
CA ALA A 80 1.59 5.08 10.43
C ALA A 80 2.15 6.50 10.33
N HIS A 81 2.89 6.80 9.26
CA HIS A 81 3.40 8.14 9.00
C HIS A 81 2.26 9.15 8.87
N LEU A 82 1.26 8.88 8.03
CA LEU A 82 0.09 9.76 7.89
C LEU A 82 -0.67 9.94 9.20
N ARG A 83 -0.95 8.87 9.96
CA ARG A 83 -1.63 8.95 11.26
C ARG A 83 -0.90 9.87 12.23
N LYS A 84 0.43 9.77 12.28
CA LYS A 84 1.27 10.65 13.10
C LYS A 84 1.12 12.11 12.68
N TRP A 85 1.19 12.41 11.39
CA TRP A 85 1.02 13.76 10.86
C TRP A 85 -0.36 14.34 11.19
N TYR A 86 -1.43 13.58 10.98
CA TYR A 86 -2.79 14.02 11.33
C TYR A 86 -2.98 14.26 12.84
N SER A 87 -2.37 13.43 13.69
CA SER A 87 -2.43 13.66 15.15
C SER A 87 -1.77 14.99 15.56
N GLN A 88 -0.68 15.38 14.89
CA GLN A 88 0.02 16.64 15.16
C GLN A 88 -0.78 17.85 14.69
N LEU A 89 -1.41 17.76 13.51
CA LEU A 89 -2.31 18.81 13.00
C LEU A 89 -3.53 19.00 13.91
N THR A 90 -4.09 17.91 14.44
CA THR A 90 -5.22 17.97 15.38
C THR A 90 -4.84 18.68 16.68
N VAL A 91 -3.62 18.44 17.20
CA VAL A 91 -3.11 19.11 18.41
C VAL A 91 -2.86 20.60 18.17
N LEU A 92 -2.31 20.97 17.00
CA LEU A 92 -2.03 22.37 16.66
C LEU A 92 -3.32 23.21 16.53
N VAL A 93 -4.33 22.69 15.84
CA VAL A 93 -5.63 23.38 15.71
C VAL A 93 -6.37 23.48 17.04
N GLY A 94 -6.22 22.48 17.92
CA GLY A 94 -6.77 22.52 19.28
C GLY A 94 -6.07 23.54 20.20
N SER A 95 -4.83 23.91 19.92
CA SER A 95 -4.04 24.86 20.72
C SER A 95 -4.22 26.34 20.33
N GLU A 96 -4.76 26.63 19.14
CA GLU A 96 -5.10 28.01 18.72
C GLU A 96 -6.49 28.47 19.20
N LEU A 97 -7.26 27.58 19.83
CA LEU A 97 -8.62 27.86 20.34
C LEU A 97 -8.72 27.87 21.87
N ALA A 98 -7.58 27.90 22.58
CA ALA A 98 -7.49 28.02 24.04
C ALA A 98 -6.78 29.32 24.44
#